data_AF-A0A941F1C5-F1
#
_entry.id   AF-A0A941F1C5-F1
#
_cell.length_a   1.000
_cell.length_b   1.000
_cell.length_c   1.000
_cell.angle_alpha   90.00
_cell.angle_beta   90.00
_cell.angle_gamma   90.00
#
_symmetry.space_group_name_H-M   'P 1'
#
loop_
_entity.id
_entity.type
_entity.pdbx_description
1 polymer ?
#
loop_
_entity_poly.entity_id
_entity_poly.type
_entity_poly.pdbx_seq_one_letter_code
_entity_poly.pdbx_strand_id
1 'polypeptide(L)'
;MGTLQQQPPRNYSKIDENRLETFIEEINEVAQNTGVSLETALKAREILEIERRNDLFVANGDIHDEQMGGFGDLLENLTNAISELQNNDD
;
A
#
# COMPACT_ATOMS: atom_id res chain seq x y z
N MET A 1 6.04 -1.54 14.15
CA MET A 1 7.13 -2.55 14.07
C MET A 1 6.84 -3.46 12.87
N GLY A 2 7.00 -2.93 11.66
CA GLY A 2 6.87 -3.69 10.43
C GLY A 2 7.93 -4.80 10.36
N THR A 3 7.49 -6.06 10.38
CA THR A 3 8.36 -7.22 10.30
C THR A 3 8.91 -7.37 8.88
N LEU A 4 10.13 -6.87 8.65
CA LEU A 4 10.91 -7.06 7.41
C LEU A 4 11.12 -8.54 7.02
N GLN A 5 10.88 -9.47 7.94
CA GLN A 5 11.13 -10.91 7.77
C GLN A 5 9.90 -11.74 7.39
N GLN A 6 8.69 -11.14 7.31
CA GLN A 6 7.45 -11.86 7.00
C GLN A 6 6.53 -11.05 6.07
N GLN A 7 7.02 -10.60 4.92
CA GLN A 7 6.14 -10.01 3.91
C GLN A 7 5.40 -11.13 3.14
N PRO A 8 4.06 -11.17 3.16
CA PRO A 8 3.32 -12.11 2.34
C PRO A 8 3.58 -11.84 0.85
N PRO A 9 3.53 -12.87 -0.01
CA PRO A 9 3.74 -12.71 -1.44
C PRO A 9 2.75 -11.69 -2.03
N ARG A 10 3.25 -10.84 -2.94
CA ARG A 10 2.42 -9.85 -3.64
C ARG A 10 1.32 -10.57 -4.42
N ASN A 11 0.06 -10.22 -4.18
CA ASN A 11 -1.06 -10.76 -4.94
C ASN A 11 -1.19 -10.01 -6.27
N TYR A 12 -0.67 -10.61 -7.34
CA TYR A 12 -0.84 -10.07 -8.70
C TYR A 12 -2.22 -10.46 -9.23
N SER A 13 -3.20 -9.57 -9.07
CA SER A 13 -4.49 -9.71 -9.76
C SER A 13 -4.30 -9.48 -11.26
N LYS A 14 -4.22 -10.55 -12.05
CA LYS A 14 -4.45 -10.49 -13.49
C LYS A 14 -5.92 -10.12 -13.74
N ILE A 15 -6.17 -9.14 -14.59
CA ILE A 15 -7.52 -8.82 -15.05
C ILE A 15 -7.89 -9.86 -16.09
N ASP A 16 -8.85 -10.71 -15.77
CA ASP A 16 -9.45 -11.70 -16.68
C ASP A 16 -10.58 -11.06 -17.50
N GLU A 17 -10.88 -11.59 -18.69
CA GLU A 17 -11.94 -11.07 -19.57
C GLU A 17 -13.31 -11.14 -18.88
N ASN A 18 -13.57 -12.20 -18.10
CA ASN A 18 -14.79 -12.33 -17.29
C ASN A 18 -14.95 -11.17 -16.29
N ARG A 19 -13.84 -10.60 -15.81
CA ARG A 19 -13.89 -9.48 -14.86
C ARG A 19 -14.34 -8.18 -15.53
N LEU A 20 -14.08 -8.02 -16.83
CA LEU A 20 -14.51 -6.84 -17.58
C LEU A 20 -16.03 -6.83 -17.77
N GLU A 21 -16.62 -7.97 -18.14
CA GLU A 21 -18.07 -8.10 -18.30
C GLU A 21 -18.80 -7.80 -16.98
N THR A 22 -18.38 -8.45 -15.89
CA THR A 22 -18.95 -8.19 -14.56
C THR A 22 -18.80 -6.72 -14.15
N PHE A 23 -17.67 -6.09 -14.45
CA PHE A 23 -17.46 -4.68 -14.12
C PHE A 23 -18.42 -3.74 -14.88
N ILE A 24 -18.69 -4.02 -16.15
CA ILE A 24 -19.64 -3.24 -16.94
C ILE A 24 -21.07 -3.41 -16.39
N GLU A 25 -21.45 -4.63 -16.02
CA GLU A 25 -22.75 -4.91 -15.39
C GLU A 25 -22.90 -4.17 -14.06
N GLU A 26 -21.89 -4.25 -13.17
CA GLU A 26 -21.85 -3.54 -11.88
C GLU A 26 -22.07 -2.02 -12.07
N ILE A 27 -21.40 -1.41 -13.05
CA ILE A 27 -21.54 0.04 -13.29
C ILE A 27 -22.90 0.39 -13.88
N ASN A 28 -23.43 -0.42 -14.80
CA ASN A 28 -24.76 -0.19 -15.37
C ASN A 28 -25.83 -0.26 -14.27
N GLU A 29 -25.71 -1.20 -13.34
CA GLU A 29 -26.61 -1.31 -12.19
C GLU A 29 -26.53 -0.06 -11.30
N VAL A 30 -25.32 0.43 -11.00
CA VAL A 30 -25.12 1.67 -10.24
C VAL A 30 -25.77 2.86 -10.94
N ALA A 31 -25.59 3.00 -12.26
CA ALA A 31 -26.18 4.07 -13.04
C ALA A 31 -27.72 4.04 -13.00
N GLN A 32 -28.31 2.85 -13.16
CA GLN A 32 -29.77 2.65 -13.07
C GLN A 32 -30.32 2.96 -11.69
N ASN A 33 -29.68 2.45 -10.64
CA ASN A 33 -30.15 2.61 -9.25
C ASN A 33 -30.06 4.06 -8.76
N THR A 34 -29.09 4.83 -9.25
CA THR A 34 -28.87 6.23 -8.85
C THR A 34 -29.49 7.24 -9.80
N GLY A 35 -29.95 6.81 -10.98
CA GLY A 35 -30.53 7.69 -12.00
C GLY A 35 -29.51 8.61 -12.69
N VAL A 36 -28.22 8.33 -12.56
CA VAL A 36 -27.14 9.11 -13.21
C VAL A 36 -26.79 8.53 -14.57
N SER A 37 -26.11 9.32 -15.41
CA SER A 37 -25.61 8.81 -16.68
C SER A 37 -24.54 7.74 -16.47
N LEU A 38 -24.42 6.79 -17.41
CA LEU A 38 -23.37 5.77 -17.39
C LEU A 38 -21.96 6.40 -17.32
N GLU A 39 -21.75 7.50 -18.04
CA GLU A 39 -20.48 8.25 -18.01
C GLU A 39 -20.19 8.81 -16.62
N THR A 40 -21.21 9.32 -15.92
CA THR A 40 -21.08 9.81 -14.55
C THR A 40 -20.73 8.68 -13.57
N ALA A 41 -21.37 7.52 -13.71
CA ALA A 41 -21.06 6.35 -12.88
C ALA A 41 -19.63 5.84 -13.11
N LEU A 42 -19.18 5.79 -14.37
CA LEU A 42 -17.79 5.47 -14.73
C LEU A 42 -16.79 6.46 -14.11
N LYS A 43 -17.04 7.77 -14.25
CA LYS A 43 -16.18 8.81 -13.64
C LYS A 43 -16.14 8.72 -12.12
N ALA A 44 -17.27 8.46 -11.47
CA ALA A 44 -17.31 8.27 -10.03
C ALA A 44 -16.44 7.07 -9.61
N ARG A 45 -16.51 5.97 -10.36
CA ARG A 45 -15.67 4.78 -10.11
C ARG A 45 -14.18 5.08 -10.31
N GLU A 46 -13.83 5.82 -11.34
CA GLU A 46 -12.45 6.27 -11.59
C GLU A 46 -11.90 7.10 -10.42
N ILE A 47 -12.69 8.05 -9.91
CA ILE A 47 -12.31 8.88 -8.76
C ILE A 47 -12.06 8.01 -7.51
N LEU A 48 -12.91 7.02 -7.24
CA LEU A 48 -12.73 6.10 -6.10
C LEU A 48 -11.47 5.25 -6.22
N GLU A 49 -11.10 4.81 -7.43
CA GLU A 49 -9.85 4.08 -7.63
C GLU A 49 -8.61 4.98 -7.50
N ILE A 50 -8.73 6.27 -7.86
CA ILE A 50 -7.68 7.26 -7.60
C ILE A 50 -7.50 7.49 -6.10
N GLU A 51 -8.60 7.63 -5.35
CA GLU A 51 -8.59 7.76 -3.89
C GLU A 51 -7.91 6.56 -3.25
N ARG A 52 -8.34 5.34 -3.61
CA ARG A 52 -7.70 4.10 -3.15
C ARG A 52 -6.20 4.05 -3.45
N ARG A 53 -5.79 4.49 -4.64
CA ARG A 53 -4.37 4.55 -5.02
C ARG A 53 -3.59 5.51 -4.13
N ASN A 54 -4.18 6.66 -3.79
CA ASN A 54 -3.56 7.63 -2.91
C ASN A 54 -3.42 7.07 -1.48
N ASP A 55 -4.45 6.40 -0.97
CA ASP A 55 -4.39 5.75 0.35
C ASP A 55 -3.30 4.69 0.42
N LEU A 56 -3.19 3.85 -0.62
CA LEU A 56 -2.11 2.86 -0.73
C LEU A 56 -0.73 3.52 -0.78
N PHE A 57 -0.61 4.68 -1.42
CA PHE A 57 0.64 5.42 -1.49
C PHE A 57 1.04 6.00 -0.12
N VAL A 58 0.09 6.57 0.61
CA VAL A 58 0.30 7.08 1.98
C VAL A 58 0.70 5.94 2.91
N ALA A 59 -0.06 4.84 2.91
CA ALA A 59 0.25 3.68 3.74
C ALA A 59 1.64 3.10 3.44
N ASN A 60 2.06 3.10 2.17
CA ASN A 60 3.42 2.69 1.80
C ASN A 60 4.49 3.67 2.31
N GLY A 61 4.19 4.97 2.34
CA GLY A 61 5.02 5.98 2.99
C GLY A 61 5.18 5.72 4.49
N ASP A 62 4.08 5.49 5.21
CA ASP A 62 4.10 5.20 6.65
C ASP A 62 4.94 3.95 6.96
N ILE A 63 4.77 2.88 6.16
CA ILE A 63 5.57 1.65 6.30
C ILE A 63 7.04 1.92 6.07
N HIS A 64 7.37 2.74 5.07
CA HIS A 64 8.76 3.10 4.76
C HIS A 64 9.38 3.90 5.91
N ASP A 65 8.66 4.88 6.46
CA ASP A 65 9.14 5.70 7.58
C ASP A 65 9.33 4.88 8.85
N GLU A 66 8.43 3.93 9.15
CA GLU A 66 8.62 2.95 10.23
C GLU A 66 9.87 2.11 10.02
N GLN A 67 10.12 1.64 8.79
CA GLN A 67 11.30 0.83 8.48
C GLN A 67 12.59 1.63 8.62
N MET A 68 12.63 2.88 8.12
CA MET A 68 13.79 3.75 8.24
C MET A 68 14.09 4.12 9.69
N GLY A 69 13.07 4.37 10.51
CA GLY A 69 13.22 4.55 11.95
C GLY A 69 13.84 3.32 12.62
N GLY A 70 13.30 2.14 12.35
CA GLY A 70 13.84 0.88 12.88
C GLY A 70 15.28 0.59 12.43
N PHE A 71 15.65 0.93 11.19
CA PHE A 71 17.04 0.85 10.74
C PHE A 71 17.96 1.81 11.49
N GLY A 72 17.49 3.03 11.76
CA GLY A 72 18.20 4.01 12.58
C GLY A 72 18.54 3.45 13.97
N ASP A 73 17.53 2.91 14.65
CA ASP A 73 17.69 2.32 15.99
C ASP A 73 18.67 1.13 15.98
N LEU A 74 18.59 0.25 14.97
CA LEU A 74 19.51 -0.89 14.85
C LEU A 74 20.96 -0.45 14.62
N LEU A 75 21.15 0.57 13.78
CA LEU A 75 22.48 1.12 13.50
C LEU A 75 23.05 1.82 14.74
N GLU A 76 22.26 2.61 15.45
CA GLU A 76 22.66 3.27 16.69
C GLU A 76 23.13 2.24 17.74
N ASN A 77 22.33 1.20 17.95
CA ASN A 77 22.68 0.11 18.86
C ASN A 77 23.97 -0.61 18.45
N LEU A 78 24.19 -0.82 17.14
CA LEU A 78 25.42 -1.42 16.64
C LEU A 78 26.64 -0.51 16.88
N THR A 79 26.53 0.78 16.61
CA THR A 79 27.61 1.74 16.88
C THR A 79 27.94 1.80 18.37
N ASN A 80 26.94 1.84 19.25
CA ASN A 80 27.15 1.84 20.69
C ASN A 80 27.88 0.57 21.16
N ALA A 81 27.44 -0.60 20.70
CA ALA A 81 28.11 -1.87 21.03
C ALA A 81 29.57 -1.93 20.53
N ILE A 82 29.85 -1.40 19.33
CA ILE A 82 31.22 -1.33 18.81
C ILE A 82 32.08 -0.37 19.65
N SER A 83 31.55 0.80 20.02
CA SER A 83 32.26 1.76 20.86
C SER A 83 32.53 1.22 22.26
N GLU A 84 31.58 0.48 22.84
CA GLU A 84 31.78 -0.19 24.13
C GLU A 84 32.90 -1.25 24.04
N LEU A 85 32.95 -2.04 22.97
CA LEU A 85 34.04 -3.00 22.77
C LEU A 85 35.40 -2.31 22.65
N GLN A 86 35.48 -1.21 21.88
CA GLN A 86 36.72 -0.45 21.72
C GLN A 86 37.23 0.17 23.03
N ASN A 87 36.34 0.66 23.87
CA ASN A 87 36.71 1.29 25.15
C ASN A 87 37.09 0.27 26.24
N ASN A 88 36.81 -1.03 26.06
CA ASN A 88 37.17 -2.09 27.01
C ASN A 88 38.53 -2.76 26.68
N ASP A 89 39.13 -2.43 25.52
CA ASP A 89 40.43 -2.96 25.07
C ASP A 89 41.62 -1.98 25.34
N ASP A 90 41.35 -0.81 25.95
CA ASP A 90 42.33 0.18 26.47
C ASP A 90 42.50 0.08 28.01
#